data_AF-A0A6J6TKT0-F1
#
_entry.id   AF-A0A6J6TKT0-F1
#
_cell.length_a   1.000
_cell.length_b   1.000
_cell.length_c   1.000
_cell.angle_alpha   90.00
_cell.angle_beta   90.00
_cell.angle_gamma   90.00
#
_symmetry.space_group_name_H-M   'P 1'
#
loop_
_entity.id
_entity.type
_entity.pdbx_description
1 polymer ?
#
loop_
_entity_poly.entity_id
_entity_poly.type
_entity_poly.pdbx_seq_one_letter_code
_entity_poly.pdbx_strand_id
1 'polypeptide(L)'
;MLNVHLLQRTDGRELADDIATVTLETDSVLRAADATFLMGEYLDAFALLIEHIKNSAGKDRDQTRERLLELFEIAGPADPAVVKGRSALTNALF
;
A
#
# COMPACT_ATOMS: atom_id res chain seq x y z
N MET A 1 9.20 2.62 -16.37
CA MET A 1 10.42 2.59 -15.55
C MET A 1 10.18 1.59 -14.44
N LEU A 2 11.14 0.71 -14.13
CA LEU A 2 11.06 -0.17 -12.98
C LEU A 2 11.20 0.69 -11.71
N ASN A 3 10.20 0.69 -10.83
CA ASN A 3 10.19 1.55 -9.64
C ASN A 3 11.21 1.05 -8.61
N VAL A 4 12.35 1.74 -8.51
CA VAL A 4 13.50 1.37 -7.66
C VAL A 4 13.16 1.45 -6.17
N HIS A 5 12.24 2.33 -5.77
CA HIS A 5 11.90 2.51 -4.36
C HIS A 5 11.18 1.31 -3.74
N LEU A 6 10.21 0.71 -4.44
CA LEU A 6 9.55 -0.51 -3.97
C LEU A 6 10.56 -1.66 -3.82
N LEU A 7 11.43 -1.82 -4.83
CA LEU A 7 12.48 -2.84 -4.80
C LEU A 7 13.44 -2.62 -3.62
N GLN A 8 13.90 -1.38 -3.39
CA GLN A 8 14.79 -1.05 -2.27
C GLN A 8 14.17 -1.33 -0.89
N ARG A 9 12.86 -1.09 -0.73
CA ARG A 9 12.19 -1.32 0.55
C ARG A 9 11.98 -2.80 0.85
N THR A 10 11.90 -3.62 -0.18
CA THR A 10 11.58 -5.06 -0.09
C THR A 10 12.83 -5.94 -0.26
N ASP A 11 13.96 -5.34 -0.65
CA ASP A 11 15.25 -6.02 -0.78
C ASP A 11 15.69 -6.67 0.53
N GLY A 12 16.01 -7.97 0.47
CA GLY A 12 16.43 -8.77 1.63
C GLY A 12 15.36 -9.00 2.70
N ARG A 13 14.07 -8.73 2.43
CA ARG A 13 12.97 -8.98 3.38
C ARG A 13 12.25 -10.29 3.12
N GLU A 14 11.82 -10.93 4.21
CA GLU A 14 10.90 -12.06 4.19
C GLU A 14 9.46 -11.55 4.01
N LEU A 15 9.03 -11.39 2.75
CA LEU A 15 7.72 -10.80 2.41
C LEU A 15 6.54 -11.56 3.02
N ALA A 16 6.65 -12.87 3.17
CA ALA A 16 5.61 -13.69 3.79
C ALA A 16 5.44 -13.35 5.28
N ASP A 17 6.54 -13.06 5.99
CA ASP A 17 6.51 -12.70 7.41
C ASP A 17 5.92 -11.30 7.60
N ASP A 18 6.24 -10.36 6.71
CA ASP A 18 5.67 -8.99 6.72
C ASP A 18 4.13 -9.02 6.65
N ILE A 19 3.56 -9.95 5.88
CA ILE A 19 2.11 -10.15 5.78
C ILE A 19 1.57 -10.91 7.01
N ALA A 20 2.22 -12.01 7.39
CA ALA A 20 1.75 -12.89 8.47
C ALA A 20 1.79 -12.24 9.86
N THR A 21 2.69 -11.27 10.06
CA THR A 21 2.92 -10.62 11.35
C THR A 21 2.46 -9.16 11.38
N VAL A 22 1.61 -8.76 10.43
CA VAL A 22 1.12 -7.39 10.31
C VAL A 22 0.49 -6.89 11.62
N THR A 23 0.88 -5.69 12.02
CA THR A 23 0.34 -4.95 13.18
C THR A 23 -0.33 -3.66 12.73
N LEU A 24 -0.90 -2.89 13.67
CA LEU A 24 -1.49 -1.57 13.38
C LEU A 24 -0.45 -0.43 13.29
N GLU A 25 0.82 -0.72 13.55
CA GLU A 25 1.89 0.28 13.39
C GLU A 25 2.08 0.61 11.92
N THR A 26 2.17 1.90 11.57
CA THR A 26 2.24 2.37 10.18
C THR A 26 3.31 1.66 9.37
N ASP A 27 4.53 1.54 9.89
CA ASP A 27 5.61 0.84 9.18
C ASP A 27 5.26 -0.63 8.86
N SER A 28 4.61 -1.32 9.80
CA SER A 28 4.16 -2.70 9.61
C SER A 28 3.12 -2.82 8.49
N VAL A 29 2.16 -1.89 8.48
CA VAL A 29 1.13 -1.80 7.43
C VAL A 29 1.76 -1.53 6.06
N LEU A 30 2.69 -0.57 5.99
CA LEU A 30 3.38 -0.22 4.74
C LEU A 30 4.17 -1.41 4.17
N ARG A 31 4.84 -2.19 5.03
CA ARG A 31 5.57 -3.39 4.61
C ARG A 31 4.65 -4.50 4.13
N ALA A 32 3.57 -4.76 4.87
CA ALA A 32 2.57 -5.74 4.46
C ALA A 32 1.95 -5.35 3.10
N ALA A 33 1.65 -4.07 2.88
CA ALA A 33 1.15 -3.59 1.59
C ALA A 33 2.16 -3.78 0.45
N ASP A 34 3.44 -3.43 0.66
CA ASP A 34 4.50 -3.63 -0.33
C ASP A 34 4.67 -5.12 -0.68
N ALA A 35 4.67 -5.99 0.33
CA ALA A 35 4.79 -7.44 0.17
C ALA A 35 3.60 -8.02 -0.60
N THR A 36 2.37 -7.69 -0.19
CA THR A 36 1.13 -8.11 -0.87
C THR A 36 1.11 -7.61 -2.31
N PHE A 37 1.55 -6.38 -2.56
CA PHE A 37 1.65 -5.83 -3.91
C PHE A 37 2.63 -6.62 -4.78
N LEU A 38 3.83 -6.97 -4.27
CA LEU A 38 4.81 -7.76 -5.02
C LEU A 38 4.35 -9.18 -5.34
N MET A 39 3.41 -9.73 -4.58
CA MET A 39 2.77 -11.01 -4.88
C MET A 39 1.70 -10.92 -5.99
N GLY A 40 1.39 -9.71 -6.47
CA GLY A 40 0.36 -9.46 -7.50
C GLY A 40 -1.03 -9.15 -6.93
N GLU A 41 -1.18 -9.13 -5.61
CA GLU A 41 -2.47 -8.93 -4.92
C GLU A 41 -2.76 -7.43 -4.72
N TYR A 42 -2.82 -6.68 -5.83
CA TYR A 42 -2.90 -5.22 -5.80
C TYR A 42 -4.12 -4.69 -5.05
N LEU A 43 -5.28 -5.32 -5.24
CA LEU A 43 -6.51 -4.90 -4.59
C LEU A 43 -6.39 -4.97 -3.07
N ASP A 44 -5.78 -6.03 -2.55
CA ASP A 44 -5.62 -6.26 -1.12
C ASP A 44 -4.56 -5.34 -0.54
N ALA A 45 -3.47 -5.09 -1.25
CA ALA A 45 -2.47 -4.09 -0.88
C ALA A 45 -3.10 -2.68 -0.75
N PHE A 46 -3.94 -2.29 -1.72
CA PHE A 46 -4.63 -1.00 -1.67
C PHE A 46 -5.65 -0.95 -0.53
N ALA A 47 -6.41 -2.02 -0.32
CA ALA A 47 -7.40 -2.09 0.76
C ALA A 47 -6.75 -1.92 2.14
N LEU A 48 -5.60 -2.57 2.36
CA LEU A 48 -4.83 -2.49 3.60
C LEU A 48 -4.37 -1.05 3.89
N LEU A 49 -3.83 -0.36 2.89
CA LEU A 49 -3.42 1.04 3.02
C LEU A 49 -4.61 1.99 3.24
N ILE A 50 -5.72 1.79 2.52
CA ILE A 50 -6.93 2.61 2.66
C ILE A 50 -7.55 2.45 4.04
N GLU A 51 -7.60 1.23 4.57
CA GLU A 51 -8.11 0.98 5.92
C GLU A 51 -7.21 1.65 6.97
N HIS A 52 -5.88 1.60 6.80
CA HIS A 52 -4.99 2.33 7.71
C HIS A 52 -5.16 3.85 7.61
N ILE A 53 -5.38 4.41 6.41
CA ILE A 53 -5.68 5.84 6.21
C ILE A 53 -6.93 6.29 6.97
N LYS A 54 -7.94 5.43 7.09
CA LYS A 54 -9.17 5.73 7.84
C LYS A 54 -8.94 5.79 9.34
N ASN A 55 -8.02 4.96 9.84
CA ASN A 55 -7.78 4.77 11.27
C ASN A 55 -6.54 5.54 11.80
N SER A 56 -5.83 6.26 10.93
CA SER A 56 -4.64 7.05 11.28
C SER A 56 -4.85 8.55 11.07
N ALA A 57 -3.96 9.37 11.66
CA ALA A 57 -4.02 10.83 11.56
C ALA A 57 -2.61 11.43 11.46
N GLY A 58 -2.54 12.70 11.04
CA GLY A 58 -1.28 13.42 10.89
C GLY A 58 -0.29 12.68 9.99
N LYS A 59 0.96 12.57 10.47
CA LYS A 59 2.08 12.02 9.70
C LYS A 59 1.84 10.59 9.22
N ASP A 60 1.23 9.74 10.04
CA ASP A 60 0.96 8.34 9.67
C ASP A 60 0.01 8.25 8.47
N ARG A 61 -1.05 9.07 8.49
CA ARG A 61 -2.02 9.13 7.40
C ARG A 61 -1.38 9.65 6.11
N ASP A 62 -0.52 10.66 6.22
CA ASP A 62 0.17 11.25 5.07
C ASP A 62 1.16 10.27 4.44
N GLN A 63 1.99 9.60 5.25
CA GLN A 63 2.91 8.56 4.78
C GLN A 63 2.19 7.41 4.07
N THR A 64 1.04 7.01 4.61
CA THR A 64 0.23 5.92 4.03
C THR A 64 -0.41 6.34 2.71
N ARG A 65 -0.88 7.59 2.61
CA ARG A 65 -1.40 8.15 1.36
C ARG A 65 -0.31 8.22 0.29
N GLU A 66 0.89 8.70 0.64
CA GLU A 66 2.04 8.74 -0.28
C GLU A 66 2.36 7.35 -0.82
N ARG A 67 2.40 6.32 0.05
CA ARG A 67 2.64 4.95 -0.40
C ARG A 67 1.55 4.44 -1.34
N LEU A 68 0.29 4.69 -1.02
CA LEU A 68 -0.83 4.24 -1.86
C LEU A 68 -0.75 4.86 -3.26
N LEU A 69 -0.45 6.16 -3.35
CA LEU A 69 -0.28 6.84 -4.63
C LEU A 69 0.91 6.29 -5.41
N GLU A 70 2.04 6.01 -4.74
CA GLU A 70 3.18 5.35 -5.36
C GLU A 70 2.75 4.02 -5.99
N LEU A 71 2.12 3.12 -5.23
CA LEU A 71 1.69 1.81 -5.72
C LEU A 71 0.67 1.89 -6.87
N PHE A 72 -0.22 2.89 -6.88
CA PHE A 72 -1.09 3.15 -8.03
C PHE A 72 -0.31 3.47 -9.30
N GLU A 73 0.74 4.29 -9.21
CA GLU A 73 1.59 4.60 -10.36
C GLU A 73 2.40 3.38 -10.81
N ILE A 74 2.82 2.50 -9.88
CA ILE A 74 3.51 1.24 -10.24
C ILE A 74 2.58 0.29 -11.00
N ALA A 75 1.36 0.07 -10.49
CA ALA A 75 0.38 -0.81 -11.14
C ALA A 75 -0.14 -0.24 -12.48
N GLY A 76 -0.16 1.10 -12.58
CA GLY A 76 -0.59 1.82 -13.77
C GLY A 76 -2.07 2.23 -13.71
N PRO A 77 -2.43 3.40 -14.24
CA PRO A 77 -3.73 4.02 -14.03
C PRO A 77 -4.92 3.28 -14.67
N ALA A 78 -4.67 2.39 -15.64
CA ALA A 78 -5.69 1.61 -16.33
C ALA A 78 -5.99 0.27 -15.64
N ASP A 79 -5.21 -0.12 -14.62
CA ASP A 79 -5.44 -1.35 -13.88
C ASP A 79 -6.79 -1.29 -13.12
N PRO A 80 -7.66 -2.31 -13.22
CA PRO A 80 -8.95 -2.32 -12.53
C PRO A 80 -8.85 -2.14 -11.01
N ALA A 81 -7.79 -2.66 -10.37
CA ALA A 81 -7.56 -2.49 -8.94
C ALA A 81 -7.24 -1.03 -8.60
N VAL A 82 -6.50 -0.32 -9.46
CA VAL A 82 -6.19 1.11 -9.29
C VAL A 82 -7.44 1.96 -9.42
N VAL A 83 -8.30 1.69 -10.41
CA VAL A 83 -9.58 2.39 -10.58
C VAL A 83 -10.45 2.23 -9.34
N LYS A 84 -10.58 1.00 -8.82
CA LYS A 84 -11.33 0.71 -7.60
C LYS A 84 -10.70 1.36 -6.36
N GLY A 85 -9.38 1.31 -6.24
CA GLY A 85 -8.62 1.91 -5.14
C GLY A 85 -8.78 3.43 -5.07
N ARG A 86 -8.73 4.15 -6.21
CA ARG A 86 -8.93 5.61 -6.27
C ARG A 86 -10.32 6.03 -5.80
N SER A 87 -11.35 5.29 -6.20
CA SER A 87 -12.72 5.50 -5.73
C SER A 87 -12.84 5.26 -4.22
N ALA A 88 -12.23 4.18 -3.71
CA ALA A 88 -12.24 3.86 -2.28
C ALA A 88 -11.45 4.88 -1.44
N LEU A 89 -10.31 5.38 -1.93
CA LEU A 89 -9.55 6.43 -1.28
C LEU A 89 -10.37 7.71 -1.16
N THR A 90 -11.03 8.13 -2.24
CA THR A 90 -11.93 9.29 -2.23
C THR A 90 -12.96 9.16 -1.12
N ASN A 91 -13.64 8.02 -1.03
CA ASN A 91 -14.64 7.74 0.01
C ASN A 91 -14.08 7.65 1.43
N ALA A 92 -12.78 7.39 1.60
CA ALA A 92 -12.13 7.35 2.91
C ALA A 92 -11.67 8.74 3.40
N LEU A 93 -11.70 9.75 2.53
CA LEU A 93 -11.31 11.12 2.85
C LEU A 93 -12.50 12.04 3.14
N PHE A 94 -13.72 11.60 2.82
CA PHE A 94 -14.99 12.30 3.07
C PHE A 94 -15.78 11.60 4.19
#